data_AF-A0A558QSF6-F1
#
_entry.id   AF-A0A558QSF6-F1
#
_cell.length_a   1.000
_cell.length_b   1.000
_cell.length_c   1.000
_cell.angle_alpha   90.00
_cell.angle_beta   90.00
_cell.angle_gamma   90.00
#
_symmetry.space_group_name_H-M   'P 1'
#
loop_
_entity.id
_entity.type
_entity.pdbx_description
1 polymer ?
#
loop_
_entity_poly.entity_id
_entity_poly.type
_entity_poly.pdbx_seq_one_letter_code
_entity_poly.pdbx_strand_id
1 'polypeptide(L)' 'MRTRSIRLATALMLVAGLATAGCSRGSTAGGLIGGAGGAVVGKATGLGTTEGAVIGGTAGAIIGD' A
#
# COMPACT_ATOMS: atom_id res chain seq x y z
N MET A 1 -1.79 -21.70 22.26
CA MET A 1 -1.03 -20.87 21.29
C MET A 1 -1.93 -20.12 20.29
N ARG A 2 -3.06 -20.67 19.82
CA ARG A 2 -3.97 -20.03 18.82
C ARG A 2 -4.59 -18.67 19.21
N THR A 3 -4.79 -18.41 20.49
CA THR A 3 -5.40 -17.16 20.98
C THR A 3 -4.45 -15.96 20.93
N ARG A 4 -3.12 -16.19 20.95
CA ARG A 4 -2.13 -15.11 20.81
C ARG A 4 -2.01 -14.64 19.36
N SER A 5 -2.08 -15.57 18.41
CA SER A 5 -2.04 -15.27 16.97
C SER A 5 -3.30 -14.54 16.49
N ILE A 6 -4.47 -14.87 17.03
CA ILE A 6 -5.73 -14.16 16.70
C ILE A 6 -5.65 -12.70 17.16
N ARG A 7 -5.21 -12.43 18.40
CA ARG A 7 -5.08 -11.06 18.92
C ARG A 7 -4.07 -10.23 18.12
N LEU A 8 -2.96 -10.84 17.69
CA LEU A 8 -1.98 -10.18 16.84
C LEU A 8 -2.56 -9.84 15.46
N ALA A 9 -3.29 -10.77 14.84
CA ALA A 9 -3.96 -10.55 13.56
C ALA A 9 -5.04 -9.47 13.65
N THR A 10 -5.83 -9.44 14.72
CA THR A 10 -6.84 -8.40 14.96
C THR A 10 -6.20 -7.04 15.19
N ALA A 11 -5.10 -6.98 15.96
CA ALA A 11 -4.34 -5.74 16.15
C ALA A 11 -3.73 -5.23 14.84
N LEU A 12 -3.18 -6.14 14.02
CA LEU A 12 -2.63 -5.79 12.71
C LEU A 12 -3.72 -5.30 11.73
N MET A 13 -4.89 -5.92 11.75
CA MET A 13 -6.07 -5.49 10.98
C MET A 13 -6.59 -4.11 11.43
N LEU A 14 -6.60 -3.84 12.73
CA LEU A 14 -6.99 -2.53 13.27
C LEU A 14 -5.98 -1.44 12.89
N VAL A 15 -4.68 -1.72 12.97
CA VAL A 15 -3.62 -0.79 12.56
C VAL A 15 -3.66 -0.55 11.05
N ALA A 16 -3.86 -1.60 10.24
CA ALA A 16 -4.05 -1.46 8.80
C ALA A 16 -5.35 -0.71 8.46
N GLY A 17 -6.43 -0.93 9.21
CA GLY A 17 -7.70 -0.23 9.09
C GLY A 17 -7.60 1.25 9.46
N LEU A 18 -6.84 1.59 10.50
CA LEU A 18 -6.57 2.98 10.90
C LEU A 18 -5.62 3.67 9.93
N ALA A 19 -4.62 2.96 9.39
CA ALA A 19 -3.73 3.48 8.36
C ALA A 19 -4.47 3.75 7.04
N THR A 20 -5.51 2.98 6.71
CA THR A 20 -6.35 3.19 5.52
C THR A 20 -7.50 4.16 5.74
N ALA A 21 -8.03 4.27 6.96
CA ALA A 21 -9.09 5.21 7.32
C ALA A 21 -8.60 6.67 7.46
N GLY A 22 -7.28 6.88 7.64
CA GLY A 22 -6.65 8.20 7.71
C GLY A 22 -6.14 8.76 6.38
N CYS A 23 -6.16 7.99 5.29
CA CYS A 23 -5.73 8.49 3.98
C CYS A 23 -6.76 9.49 3.42
N SER A 24 -6.32 10.71 3.13
CA SER A 24 -7.04 11.65 2.26
C SER A 24 -7.47 10.92 0.97
N ARG A 25 -8.65 11.22 0.42
CA ARG A 25 -9.16 10.53 -0.79
C ARG A 25 -8.19 10.62 -1.98
N GLY A 26 -7.44 11.73 -2.05
CA GLY A 26 -6.35 11.91 -2.99
C GLY A 26 -5.17 10.96 -2.73
N SER A 27 -4.78 10.73 -1.48
CA SER A 27 -3.72 9.79 -1.10
C SER A 27 -4.08 8.34 -1.44
N THR A 28 -5.36 7.94 -1.28
CA THR A 28 -5.83 6.61 -1.73
C THR A 28 -5.83 6.48 -3.25
N ALA A 29 -6.37 7.47 -3.98
CA ALA A 29 -6.41 7.43 -5.44
C ALA A 29 -5.00 7.50 -6.04
N GLY A 30 -4.16 8.40 -5.52
CA GLY A 30 -2.77 8.55 -5.88
C GLY A 30 -1.97 7.28 -5.62
N GLY A 31 -2.17 6.63 -4.46
CA GLY A 31 -1.50 5.35 -4.18
C GLY A 31 -1.93 4.20 -5.10
N LEU A 32 -3.20 4.15 -5.51
CA LEU A 32 -3.66 3.15 -6.47
C LEU A 32 -3.12 3.42 -7.89
N ILE A 33 -3.17 4.67 -8.35
CA ILE A 33 -2.68 5.07 -9.68
C ILE A 33 -1.16 4.91 -9.75
N GLY A 34 -0.46 5.42 -8.73
CA GLY A 34 0.98 5.29 -8.58
C GLY A 34 1.40 3.84 -8.48
N GLY A 35 0.66 2.99 -7.75
CA GLY A 35 0.94 1.56 -7.66
C GLY A 35 0.76 0.83 -9.00
N ALA A 36 -0.30 1.14 -9.73
CA ALA A 36 -0.52 0.57 -11.07
C ALA A 36 0.58 1.00 -12.06
N GLY A 37 0.89 2.31 -12.12
CA GLY A 37 1.96 2.82 -12.99
C GLY A 37 3.33 2.29 -12.58
N GLY A 38 3.60 2.24 -11.28
CA GLY A 38 4.81 1.67 -10.71
C GLY A 38 4.99 0.21 -11.05
N ALA A 39 3.93 -0.61 -11.01
CA ALA A 39 3.98 -2.01 -11.40
C ALA A 39 4.39 -2.20 -12.88
N VAL A 40 3.85 -1.36 -13.77
CA VAL A 40 4.19 -1.35 -15.20
C VAL A 40 5.65 -0.96 -15.40
N VAL A 41 6.09 0.13 -14.77
CA VAL A 41 7.50 0.59 -14.85
C VAL A 41 8.44 -0.45 -14.25
N GLY A 42 8.12 -1.04 -13.10
CA GLY A 42 8.91 -2.07 -12.45
C GLY A 42 9.04 -3.33 -13.31
N LYS A 43 7.99 -3.71 -14.04
CA LYS A 43 8.07 -4.78 -15.04
C LYS A 43 8.94 -4.41 -16.23
N ALA A 44 8.79 -3.19 -16.75
CA ALA A 44 9.54 -2.71 -17.92
C ALA A 44 11.04 -2.52 -17.64
N THR A 45 11.39 -2.15 -16.42
CA THR A 45 12.78 -1.86 -16.00
C THR A 45 13.51 -3.07 -15.41
N GLY A 46 12.82 -4.19 -15.18
CA GLY A 46 13.40 -5.39 -14.57
C GLY A 46 13.52 -5.34 -13.04
N LEU A 47 12.99 -4.31 -12.39
CA LEU A 47 12.94 -4.20 -10.92
C LEU A 47 11.95 -5.20 -10.30
N GLY A 48 10.92 -5.57 -11.06
CA GLY A 48 9.83 -6.45 -10.63
C GLY A 48 8.51 -5.69 -10.42
N THR A 49 7.40 -6.39 -10.63
CA THR A 49 6.05 -5.80 -10.61
C THR A 49 5.66 -5.33 -9.22
N THR A 50 6.08 -6.07 -8.20
CA THR A 50 5.73 -5.82 -6.80
C THR A 50 6.51 -4.64 -6.25
N GLU A 51 7.80 -4.60 -6.54
CA GLU A 51 8.75 -3.55 -6.18
C GLU A 51 8.30 -2.23 -6.81
N GLY A 52 7.98 -2.27 -8.10
CA GLY A 52 7.40 -1.16 -8.81
C GLY A 52 6.08 -0.69 -8.20
N ALA A 53 5.15 -1.62 -7.88
CA ALA A 53 3.86 -1.27 -7.29
C ALA A 53 3.99 -0.65 -5.90
N VAL A 54 4.91 -1.13 -5.07
CA VAL A 54 5.14 -0.60 -3.72
C VAL A 54 5.73 0.80 -3.80
N ILE A 55 6.76 1.01 -4.63
CA ILE A 55 7.42 2.30 -4.79
C ILE A 55 6.43 3.32 -5.38
N GLY A 56 5.78 2.96 -6.48
CA GLY A 56 4.83 3.83 -7.15
C GLY A 56 3.60 4.12 -6.29
N GLY A 57 3.10 3.12 -5.55
CA GLY A 57 1.95 3.31 -4.67
C GLY A 57 2.28 4.17 -3.45
N THR A 58 3.48 4.06 -2.92
CA THR A 58 3.94 4.94 -1.83
C THR A 58 4.13 6.37 -2.33
N ALA A 59 4.80 6.56 -3.47
CA ALA A 59 5.01 7.88 -4.07
C ALA A 59 3.67 8.54 -4.43
N GLY A 60 2.75 7.79 -5.03
CA GLY A 60 1.42 8.28 -5.38
C GLY A 60 0.57 8.63 -4.15
N ALA A 61 0.71 7.89 -3.05
CA ALA A 61 0.02 8.22 -1.80
C ALA A 61 0.56 9.53 -1.18
N ILE A 62 1.87 9.80 -1.28
CA ILE A 62 2.48 11.05 -0.80
C ILE A 62 2.08 12.24 -1.68
N ILE A 63 2.07 12.08 -3.00
CA ILE A 63 1.72 13.16 -3.94
C ILE A 63 0.23 13.50 -3.89
N GLY A 64 -0.62 12.53 -3.52
CA GLY A 64 -2.07 12.69 -3.47
C GLY A 64 -2.62 13.23 -2.15
N ASP A 65 -1.80 13.36 -1.11
CA ASP A 65 -2.16 14.09 0.12
C ASP A 65 -2.10 15.61 -0.09
#